data_AF-A0A917FYF7-F1
#
_entry.id   AF-A0A917FYF7-F1
#
_cell.length_a   1.000
_cell.length_b   1.000
_cell.length_c   1.000
_cell.angle_alpha   90.00
_cell.angle_beta   90.00
_cell.angle_gamma   90.00
#
_symmetry.space_group_name_H-M   'P 1'
#
loop_
_entity.id
_entity.type
_entity.pdbx_description
1 polymer ?
#
loop_
_entity_poly.entity_id
_entity_poly.type
_entity_poly.pdbx_seq_one_letter_code
_entity_poly.pdbx_strand_id
1 'polypeptide(L)'
;MEYSLKVNGQKTDAIWLMNVLEKKNLKAHYLRKYHNSFLVDEFSLSIGLRISIHENNYSPDHPAFSYETMFLEHDFVYQETVSFELDKFCERYELGYKTIYEISFLILESLKTEGLFYHTSGEEIFFYKDGKYIFNGKYLELLKDQYDDLLESLDYSLFDD
;
A
#
# COMPACT_ATOMS: atom_id res chain seq x y z
N MET A 1 8.41 -3.38 -9.00
CA MET A 1 7.64 -2.80 -7.88
C MET A 1 7.99 -1.32 -7.81
N GLU A 2 6.98 -0.44 -7.77
CA GLU A 2 7.18 1.01 -7.69
C GLU A 2 6.79 1.55 -6.30
N TYR A 3 5.71 1.02 -5.71
CA TYR A 3 5.20 1.42 -4.40
C TYR A 3 4.93 0.20 -3.53
N SER A 4 5.01 0.38 -2.22
CA SER A 4 4.75 -0.68 -1.25
C SER A 4 4.10 -0.14 0.00
N LEU A 5 3.10 -0.88 0.50
CA LEU A 5 2.43 -0.66 1.78
C LEU A 5 2.86 -1.78 2.74
N LYS A 6 3.57 -1.42 3.80
CA LYS A 6 3.79 -2.32 4.95
C LYS A 6 2.64 -2.17 5.91
N VAL A 7 2.10 -3.29 6.39
CA VAL A 7 0.90 -3.33 7.23
C VAL A 7 1.22 -4.06 8.52
N ASN A 8 0.86 -3.47 9.66
CA ASN A 8 0.93 -4.11 10.96
C ASN A 8 -0.34 -4.98 11.19
N GLY A 9 -0.34 -5.91 12.12
CA GLY A 9 -1.52 -6.59 12.64
C GLY A 9 -2.22 -7.51 11.64
N GLN A 10 -3.40 -7.10 11.20
CA GLN A 10 -4.25 -7.90 10.31
C GLN A 10 -3.70 -7.92 8.89
N LYS A 11 -3.76 -9.10 8.26
CA LYS A 11 -3.31 -9.33 6.89
C LYS A 11 -4.43 -9.08 5.88
N THR A 12 -4.07 -8.74 4.66
CA THR A 12 -5.01 -8.56 3.56
C THR A 12 -5.52 -9.91 3.09
N ASP A 13 -6.83 -10.14 3.17
CA ASP A 13 -7.44 -11.34 2.59
C ASP A 13 -7.58 -11.20 1.07
N ALA A 14 -7.06 -12.18 0.33
CA ALA A 14 -7.05 -12.15 -1.14
C ALA A 14 -8.47 -12.17 -1.74
N ILE A 15 -9.41 -12.88 -1.13
CA ILE A 15 -10.81 -12.94 -1.59
C ILE A 15 -11.49 -11.60 -1.35
N TRP A 16 -11.28 -10.99 -0.18
CA TRP A 16 -11.75 -9.65 0.13
C TRP A 16 -11.21 -8.62 -0.86
N LEU A 17 -9.90 -8.63 -1.14
CA LEU A 17 -9.32 -7.69 -2.10
C LEU A 17 -9.89 -7.91 -3.51
N MET A 18 -10.08 -9.16 -3.94
CA MET A 18 -10.72 -9.45 -5.23
C MET A 18 -12.14 -8.86 -5.30
N ASN A 19 -12.95 -9.03 -4.25
CA ASN A 19 -14.30 -8.46 -4.17
C ASN A 19 -14.29 -6.91 -4.20
N VAL A 20 -13.30 -6.29 -3.56
CA VAL A 20 -13.09 -4.84 -3.60
C VAL A 20 -12.81 -4.37 -5.03
N LEU A 21 -11.89 -5.04 -5.72
CA LEU A 21 -11.51 -4.70 -7.09
C LEU A 21 -12.72 -4.84 -8.04
N GLU A 22 -13.49 -5.91 -7.91
CA GLU A 22 -14.70 -6.13 -8.70
C GLU A 22 -15.77 -5.05 -8.48
N LYS A 23 -16.01 -4.64 -7.22
CA LYS A 23 -16.95 -3.54 -6.89
C LYS A 23 -16.54 -2.20 -7.50
N LYS A 24 -15.23 -1.98 -7.67
CA LYS A 24 -14.67 -0.81 -8.37
C LYS A 24 -14.63 -0.98 -9.90
N ASN A 25 -15.22 -2.06 -10.43
CA ASN A 25 -15.20 -2.40 -11.85
C ASN A 25 -13.77 -2.55 -12.41
N LEU A 26 -12.83 -2.98 -11.55
CA LEU A 26 -11.45 -3.27 -11.91
C LEU A 26 -11.31 -4.78 -12.14
N LYS A 27 -11.26 -5.19 -13.41
CA LYS A 27 -11.04 -6.59 -13.76
C LYS A 27 -9.63 -6.99 -13.36
N ALA A 28 -9.52 -7.97 -12.47
CA ALA A 28 -8.26 -8.52 -12.01
C ALA A 28 -8.12 -10.00 -12.44
N HIS A 29 -6.95 -10.35 -12.95
CA HIS A 29 -6.52 -11.74 -13.04
C HIS A 29 -5.77 -12.09 -11.76
N TYR A 30 -6.32 -13.00 -10.97
CA TYR A 30 -5.72 -13.47 -9.72
C TYR A 30 -4.90 -14.74 -9.94
N LEU A 31 -3.72 -14.78 -9.33
CA LEU A 31 -2.86 -15.96 -9.34
C LEU A 31 -2.08 -16.07 -8.03
N ARG A 32 -2.06 -17.27 -7.44
CA ARG A 32 -1.31 -17.59 -6.23
C ARG A 32 -0.02 -18.34 -6.57
N LYS A 33 1.13 -17.80 -6.16
CA LYS A 33 2.47 -18.37 -6.44
C LYS A 33 3.18 -18.75 -5.16
N TYR A 34 4.08 -19.72 -5.27
CA TYR A 34 5.16 -19.91 -4.31
C TYR A 34 6.43 -19.26 -4.86
N HIS A 35 7.03 -18.34 -4.12
CA HIS A 35 8.30 -17.70 -4.45
C HIS A 35 9.27 -17.83 -3.27
N ASN A 36 10.38 -18.55 -3.44
CA ASN A 36 11.40 -18.76 -2.40
C ASN A 36 10.82 -19.16 -1.02
N SER A 37 9.87 -20.09 -1.01
CA SER A 37 9.12 -20.57 0.18
C SER A 37 8.04 -19.62 0.73
N PHE A 38 7.83 -18.46 0.11
CA PHE A 38 6.74 -17.53 0.46
C PHE A 38 5.54 -17.75 -0.45
N LEU A 39 4.34 -17.77 0.15
CA LEU A 39 3.09 -17.65 -0.60
C LEU A 39 2.93 -16.19 -1.00
N VAL A 40 2.62 -15.96 -2.28
CA VAL A 40 2.38 -14.63 -2.84
C VAL A 40 1.05 -14.66 -3.59
N ASP A 41 0.16 -13.74 -3.21
CA ASP A 41 -1.09 -13.48 -3.90
C ASP A 41 -0.89 -12.32 -4.88
N GLU A 42 -1.09 -12.56 -6.17
CA GLU A 42 -0.85 -11.58 -7.24
C GLU A 42 -2.15 -11.27 -8.00
N PHE A 43 -2.41 -9.98 -8.21
CA PHE A 43 -3.54 -9.47 -8.97
C PHE A 43 -3.00 -8.63 -10.13
N SER A 44 -3.30 -9.01 -11.36
CA SER A 44 -2.97 -8.23 -12.55
C SER A 44 -4.23 -7.57 -13.10
N LEU A 45 -4.31 -6.24 -13.01
CA LEU A 45 -5.47 -5.46 -13.42
C LEU A 45 -5.30 -4.96 -14.87
N SER A 46 -6.42 -4.84 -15.59
CA SER A 46 -6.42 -4.36 -16.99
C SER A 46 -6.00 -2.91 -17.18
N ILE A 47 -5.84 -2.15 -16.08
CA ILE A 47 -5.37 -0.75 -16.08
C ILE A 47 -3.84 -0.65 -16.00
N GLY A 48 -3.13 -1.75 -16.23
CA GLY A 48 -1.67 -1.79 -16.12
C GLY A 48 -1.17 -1.77 -14.68
N LEU A 49 -1.99 -2.16 -13.70
CA LEU A 49 -1.57 -2.23 -12.30
C LEU A 49 -1.43 -3.69 -11.87
N ARG A 50 -0.27 -4.06 -11.33
CA ARG A 50 -0.07 -5.33 -10.63
C ARG A 50 0.02 -5.07 -9.13
N ILE A 51 -0.70 -5.88 -8.36
CA ILE A 51 -0.70 -5.88 -6.89
C ILE A 51 -0.16 -7.23 -6.43
N SER A 52 0.78 -7.22 -5.50
CA SER A 52 1.38 -8.44 -4.94
C SER A 52 1.38 -8.36 -3.42
N ILE A 53 0.81 -9.35 -2.76
CA ILE A 53 0.74 -9.44 -1.30
C ILE A 53 1.80 -10.43 -0.83
N HIS A 54 2.69 -9.97 0.05
CA HIS A 54 3.79 -10.74 0.60
C HIS A 54 3.67 -10.82 2.12
N GLU A 55 3.55 -12.03 2.66
CA GLU A 55 3.60 -12.23 4.10
C GLU A 55 5.04 -12.10 4.62
N ASN A 56 5.22 -11.36 5.70
CA ASN A 56 6.47 -11.32 6.45
C ASN A 56 6.55 -12.54 7.37
N ASN A 57 7.27 -13.58 6.95
CA ASN A 57 7.44 -14.82 7.71
C ASN A 57 8.77 -14.87 8.47
N TYR A 58 9.49 -13.76 8.59
CA TYR A 58 10.69 -13.69 9.42
C TYR A 58 10.33 -13.75 10.91
N SER A 59 11.23 -14.29 11.73
CA SER A 59 11.05 -14.26 13.19
C SER A 59 11.13 -12.82 13.74
N PRO A 60 10.47 -12.51 14.87
CA PRO A 60 10.51 -11.16 15.45
C PRO A 60 11.92 -10.59 15.71
N ASP A 61 12.90 -11.46 15.96
CA ASP A 61 14.29 -11.07 16.21
C ASP A 61 15.12 -10.85 14.92
N HIS A 62 14.53 -11.07 13.74
CA HIS A 62 15.22 -10.92 12.46
C HIS A 62 15.09 -9.49 11.94
N PRO A 63 16.17 -8.83 11.45
CA PRO A 63 16.12 -7.42 11.01
C PRO A 63 15.07 -7.13 9.94
N ALA A 64 14.77 -8.10 9.07
CA ALA A 64 13.71 -7.96 8.05
C ALA A 64 12.27 -8.04 8.60
N PHE A 65 12.09 -8.21 9.92
CA PHE A 65 10.79 -8.15 10.58
C PHE A 65 10.32 -6.72 10.85
N SER A 66 11.25 -5.76 10.82
CA SER A 66 11.01 -4.35 11.07
C SER A 66 11.50 -3.50 9.89
N TYR A 67 11.09 -2.23 9.88
CA TYR A 67 11.51 -1.25 8.90
C TYR A 67 11.79 0.07 9.60
N GLU A 68 13.02 0.56 9.51
CA GLU A 68 13.42 1.88 10.00
C GLU A 68 12.66 2.95 9.19
N THR A 69 11.96 3.85 9.88
CA THR A 69 11.09 4.85 9.25
C THR A 69 11.35 6.24 9.80
N MET A 70 11.16 7.27 8.98
CA MET A 70 11.22 8.64 9.46
C MET A 70 10.04 8.98 10.39
N PHE A 71 8.90 8.29 10.26
CA PHE A 71 7.67 8.63 10.98
C PHE A 71 7.68 8.26 12.47
N LEU A 72 8.59 7.37 12.89
CA LEU A 72 8.62 6.81 14.24
C LEU A 72 10.04 6.87 14.81
N GLU A 73 10.15 7.02 16.13
CA GLU A 73 11.44 6.91 16.82
C GLU A 73 11.99 5.47 16.85
N HIS A 74 11.15 4.48 16.55
CA HIS A 74 11.48 3.06 16.55
C HIS A 74 11.05 2.42 15.23
N ASP A 75 11.67 1.31 14.87
CA ASP A 75 11.33 0.60 13.64
C ASP A 75 9.86 0.18 13.61
N PHE A 76 9.24 0.33 12.44
CA PHE A 76 7.91 -0.16 12.16
C PHE A 76 7.92 -1.68 11.97
N VAL A 77 7.26 -2.40 12.87
CA VAL A 77 7.11 -3.86 12.79
C VAL A 77 5.89 -4.21 11.93
N TYR A 78 6.08 -5.06 10.93
CA TYR A 78 5.05 -5.37 9.93
C TYR A 78 4.95 -6.86 9.61
N GLN A 79 3.73 -7.32 9.32
CA GLN A 79 3.38 -8.73 9.07
C GLN A 79 3.14 -8.98 7.58
N GLU A 80 2.93 -7.93 6.79
CA GLU A 80 2.63 -8.01 5.37
C GLU A 80 3.21 -6.81 4.62
N THR A 81 3.56 -7.03 3.35
CA THR A 81 3.83 -5.97 2.38
C THR A 81 2.94 -6.16 1.16
N VAL A 82 2.11 -5.17 0.86
CA VAL A 82 1.33 -5.06 -0.37
C VAL A 82 2.11 -4.18 -1.34
N SER A 83 2.61 -4.76 -2.42
CA SER A 83 3.42 -4.08 -3.43
C SER A 83 2.60 -3.78 -4.68
N PHE A 84 2.86 -2.63 -5.27
CA PHE A 84 2.20 -2.12 -6.47
C PHE A 84 3.24 -1.89 -7.56
N GLU A 85 2.96 -2.38 -8.76
CA GLU A 85 3.80 -2.19 -9.94
C GLU A 85 2.93 -1.69 -11.08
N LEU A 86 3.28 -0.52 -11.61
CA LEU A 86 2.55 0.14 -12.67
C LEU A 86 3.26 -0.08 -14.01
N ASP A 87 2.52 -0.54 -15.01
CA ASP A 87 2.93 -0.50 -16.40
C ASP A 87 2.67 0.90 -16.97
N LYS A 88 3.74 1.71 -16.98
CA LYS A 88 3.74 3.08 -17.51
C LYS A 88 3.42 3.16 -19.01
N PHE A 89 3.49 2.05 -19.74
CA PHE A 89 3.12 2.00 -21.16
C PHE A 89 1.63 1.68 -21.38
N CYS A 90 0.89 1.39 -20.32
CA CYS A 90 -0.56 1.25 -20.40
C CYS A 90 -1.21 2.62 -20.64
N GLU A 91 -2.12 2.71 -21.62
CA GLU A 91 -2.87 3.96 -21.91
C GLU A 91 -3.66 4.51 -20.71
N ARG A 92 -3.91 3.67 -19.70
CA ARG A 92 -4.69 4.01 -18.51
C ARG A 92 -3.83 4.11 -17.23
N TYR A 93 -2.52 4.29 -17.36
CA TYR A 93 -1.59 4.29 -16.21
C TYR A 93 -1.93 5.35 -15.15
N GLU A 94 -2.47 6.52 -15.52
CA GLU A 94 -2.91 7.56 -14.58
C GLU A 94 -4.04 7.07 -13.65
N LEU A 95 -4.97 6.27 -14.16
CA LEU A 95 -5.98 5.60 -13.34
C LEU A 95 -5.33 4.57 -12.41
N GLY A 96 -4.28 3.89 -12.88
CA GLY A 96 -3.48 3.00 -12.06
C GLY A 96 -2.84 3.72 -10.87
N TYR A 97 -2.24 4.89 -11.08
CA TYR A 97 -1.67 5.73 -10.01
C TYR A 97 -2.71 6.07 -8.94
N LYS A 98 -3.87 6.59 -9.34
CA LYS A 98 -4.97 6.88 -8.40
C LYS A 98 -5.43 5.62 -7.65
N THR A 99 -5.55 4.50 -8.35
CA THR A 99 -6.00 3.22 -7.79
C THR A 99 -5.04 2.69 -6.71
N ILE A 100 -3.74 2.94 -6.83
CA ILE A 100 -2.75 2.55 -5.80
C ILE A 100 -3.09 3.20 -4.45
N TYR A 101 -3.36 4.51 -4.44
CA TYR A 101 -3.73 5.24 -3.22
C TYR A 101 -5.08 4.76 -2.67
N GLU A 102 -6.10 4.65 -3.53
CA GLU A 102 -7.43 4.18 -3.12
C GLU A 102 -7.40 2.81 -2.46
N ILE A 103 -6.64 1.86 -3.01
CA ILE A 103 -6.51 0.53 -2.44
C ILE A 103 -5.73 0.58 -1.14
N SER A 104 -4.66 1.38 -1.07
CA SER A 104 -3.86 1.53 0.14
C SER A 104 -4.68 2.07 1.31
N PHE A 105 -5.46 3.13 1.09
CA PHE A 105 -6.36 3.70 2.10
C PHE A 105 -7.42 2.69 2.53
N LEU A 106 -8.06 2.02 1.56
CA LEU A 106 -9.09 1.04 1.87
C LEU A 106 -8.58 -0.15 2.68
N ILE A 107 -7.36 -0.65 2.40
CA ILE A 107 -6.72 -1.72 3.19
C ILE A 107 -6.57 -1.26 4.64
N LEU A 108 -5.98 -0.10 4.87
CA LEU A 108 -5.68 0.42 6.21
C LEU A 108 -6.94 0.67 7.04
N GLU A 109 -7.95 1.28 6.43
CA GLU A 109 -9.22 1.59 7.08
C GLU A 109 -10.05 0.33 7.35
N SER A 110 -10.09 -0.62 6.40
CA SER A 110 -10.88 -1.84 6.55
C SER A 110 -10.28 -2.79 7.58
N LEU A 111 -8.95 -2.90 7.60
CA LEU A 111 -8.22 -3.75 8.55
C LEU A 111 -8.04 -3.08 9.92
N LYS A 112 -8.33 -1.76 10.01
CA LYS A 112 -8.16 -0.95 11.22
C LYS A 112 -6.77 -1.11 11.82
N THR A 113 -5.75 -0.99 10.99
CA THR A 113 -4.39 -1.31 11.36
C THR A 113 -3.41 -0.24 10.93
N GLU A 114 -2.26 -0.18 11.59
CA GLU A 114 -1.20 0.75 11.22
C GLU A 114 -0.53 0.34 9.90
N GLY A 115 -0.04 1.31 9.14
CA GLY A 115 0.73 1.02 7.95
C GLY A 115 1.61 2.14 7.47
N LEU A 116 2.66 1.76 6.76
CA LEU A 116 3.66 2.63 6.20
C LEU A 116 3.67 2.46 4.68
N PHE A 117 3.38 3.53 3.96
CA PHE A 117 3.39 3.54 2.51
C PHE A 117 4.62 4.29 1.98
N TYR A 118 5.34 3.67 1.06
CA TYR A 118 6.61 4.19 0.55
C TYR A 118 6.80 3.83 -0.92
N HIS A 119 7.60 4.65 -1.59
CA HIS A 119 8.13 4.36 -2.92
C HIS A 119 9.38 3.50 -2.79
N THR A 120 9.62 2.62 -3.77
CA THR A 120 10.76 1.69 -3.77
C THR A 120 12.14 2.37 -3.84
N SER A 121 12.19 3.68 -4.08
CA SER A 121 13.40 4.50 -3.88
C SER A 121 13.79 4.66 -2.40
N GLY A 122 12.93 4.25 -1.46
CA GLY A 122 13.08 4.49 -0.03
C GLY A 122 12.37 5.76 0.45
N GLU A 123 11.74 6.52 -0.45
CA GLU A 123 10.97 7.71 -0.06
C GLU A 123 9.64 7.32 0.56
N GLU A 124 9.44 7.68 1.82
CA GLU A 124 8.21 7.39 2.54
C GLU A 124 7.16 8.45 2.26
N ILE A 125 5.94 7.99 2.00
CA ILE A 125 4.84 8.79 1.47
C ILE A 125 3.90 9.17 2.60
N PHE A 126 3.44 8.19 3.36
CA PHE A 126 2.62 8.41 4.55
C PHE A 126 2.75 7.27 5.55
N PHE A 127 2.47 7.59 6.81
CA PHE A 127 2.21 6.64 7.87
C PHE A 127 0.76 6.78 8.33
N TYR A 128 0.07 5.68 8.56
CA TYR A 128 -1.29 5.65 9.07
C TYR A 128 -1.32 5.00 10.44
N LYS A 129 -1.93 5.68 11.40
CA LYS A 129 -2.08 5.21 12.78
C LYS A 129 -3.30 5.82 13.44
N ASP A 130 -4.00 5.01 14.22
CA ASP A 130 -5.14 5.45 15.05
C ASP A 130 -6.22 6.23 14.28
N GLY A 131 -6.46 5.85 13.02
CA GLY A 131 -7.46 6.51 12.17
C GLY A 131 -6.98 7.75 11.43
N LYS A 132 -5.70 8.13 11.59
CA LYS A 132 -5.13 9.35 11.02
C LYS A 132 -3.93 9.05 10.12
N TYR A 133 -3.85 9.76 9.00
CA TYR A 133 -2.70 9.74 8.11
C TYR A 133 -1.71 10.86 8.45
N ILE A 134 -0.43 10.54 8.49
CA ILE A 134 0.67 11.49 8.62
C ILE A 134 1.43 11.44 7.29
N PHE A 135 1.35 12.51 6.51
CA PHE A 135 1.96 12.56 5.17
C PHE A 135 3.32 13.24 5.19
N ASN A 136 4.22 12.74 4.35
CA ASN A 136 5.37 13.49 3.88
C ASN A 136 4.88 14.65 2.99
N GLY A 137 5.32 15.89 3.30
CA GLY A 137 4.80 17.10 2.66
C GLY A 137 4.90 17.11 1.13
N LYS A 138 6.01 16.61 0.58
CA LYS A 138 6.21 16.51 -0.88
C LYS A 138 5.11 15.69 -1.56
N TYR A 139 4.72 14.58 -0.95
CA TYR A 139 3.70 13.69 -1.51
C TYR A 139 2.29 14.17 -1.22
N LEU A 140 2.07 14.87 -0.10
CA LEU A 140 0.80 15.53 0.15
C LEU A 140 0.52 16.61 -0.89
N GLU A 141 1.51 17.43 -1.25
CA GLU A 141 1.37 18.44 -2.30
C GLU A 141 1.02 17.81 -3.65
N LEU A 142 1.69 16.72 -4.02
CA LEU A 142 1.39 15.97 -5.24
C LEU A 142 -0.05 15.42 -5.24
N LEU A 143 -0.49 14.86 -4.11
CA LEU A 143 -1.86 14.36 -3.96
C LEU A 143 -2.88 15.49 -4.08
N LYS A 144 -2.63 16.65 -3.47
CA LYS A 144 -3.51 17.84 -3.59
C LYS A 144 -3.58 18.37 -5.02
N ASP A 145 -2.49 18.31 -5.78
CA ASP A 145 -2.46 18.79 -7.16
C ASP A 145 -3.22 17.85 -8.11
N GLN A 146 -3.05 16.53 -7.94
CA GLN A 146 -3.49 15.54 -8.92
C GLN A 146 -4.74 14.76 -8.52
N TYR A 147 -4.98 14.60 -7.21
CA TYR A 147 -5.95 13.66 -6.64
C TYR A 147 -6.58 14.21 -5.35
N ASP A 148 -6.86 15.52 -5.28
CA ASP A 148 -7.39 16.18 -4.07
C ASP A 148 -8.66 15.53 -3.53
N ASP A 149 -9.48 14.96 -4.44
CA ASP A 149 -10.71 14.25 -4.09
C ASP A 149 -10.47 13.02 -3.18
N LEU A 150 -9.27 12.44 -3.22
CA LEU A 150 -8.89 11.36 -2.31
C LEU A 150 -8.67 11.82 -0.87
N LEU A 151 -8.39 13.11 -0.66
CA LEU A 151 -8.07 13.67 0.65
C LEU A 151 -9.30 14.16 1.40
N GLU A 152 -10.42 14.40 0.72
CA GLU A 152 -11.64 14.97 1.30
C GLU A 152 -12.22 14.16 2.47
N SER A 153 -12.03 12.84 2.45
CA SER A 153 -12.57 11.93 3.47
C SER A 153 -11.56 11.49 4.53
N LEU A 154 -10.30 11.93 4.46
CA LEU A 154 -9.23 11.46 5.32
C LEU A 154 -9.01 12.44 6.49
N ASP A 155 -8.80 11.91 7.69
CA ASP A 155 -8.15 12.67 8.76
C ASP A 155 -6.63 12.60 8.56
N TYR A 156 -5.99 13.74 8.34
CA TYR A 156 -4.55 13.78 8.08
C TYR A 156 -3.82 15.01 8.65
N SER A 157 -2.51 14.86 8.84
CA SER A 157 -1.57 15.93 9.13
C SER A 157 -0.27 15.78 8.34
N LEU A 158 0.56 16.82 8.34
CA LEU A 158 1.94 16.73 7.86
C LEU A 158 2.82 16.08 8.93
N PHE A 159 3.91 15.46 8.48
CA PHE A 159 4.91 14.87 9.37
C PHE A 159 5.70 15.92 10.17
N ASP A 160 5.95 17.09 9.58
CA ASP A 160 6.75 18.16 10.19
C ASP A 160 5.90 19.21 10.95
N ASP A 161 4.63 18.92 11.24
CA ASP A 161 3.70 19.80 11.98
C ASP A 161 3.66 19.51 13.49
#